data_AF-A0A9D8CSG8-F1
#
_entry.id   AF-A0A9D8CSG8-F1
#
_cell.length_a   1.000
_cell.length_b   1.000
_cell.length_c   1.000
_cell.angle_alpha   90.00
_cell.angle_beta   90.00
_cell.angle_gamma   90.00
#
_symmetry.space_group_name_H-M   'P 1'
#
loop_
_entity.id
_entity.type
_entity.pdbx_description
1 polymer ?
#
loop_
_entity_poly.entity_id
_entity_poly.type
_entity_poly.pdbx_seq_one_letter_code
_entity_poly.pdbx_strand_id
1 'polypeptide(L)'
;MSATDLPTAAIEAIHRIATDSGRLSRAWYRRTIESGLAEEAYVELVSVVALATARATFARALDRPLAEIRPADSREPSRRRPAGAKSGLGWMPMLAPEDVAPEDPPLYMTGNRIGGNVHRALSLVPEAMMQFWDVFEELYLPQAAMRDFGREYRAIDHAQIEMLAARVAVLNACEY
;
A
#
# COMPACT_ATOMS: atom_id res chain seq x y z
N MET A 1 -28.63 7.32 13.10
CA MET A 1 -27.29 7.94 13.06
C MET A 1 -26.40 7.05 12.23
N SER A 2 -25.70 7.59 11.23
CA SER A 2 -24.64 6.85 10.54
C SER A 2 -23.49 6.62 11.53
N ALA A 3 -22.82 5.47 11.46
CA ALA A 3 -21.66 5.17 12.31
C ALA A 3 -20.39 5.95 11.89
N THR A 4 -20.45 6.65 10.74
CA THR A 4 -19.33 7.39 10.14
C THR A 4 -19.84 8.49 9.19
N ASP A 5 -19.02 9.52 8.97
CA ASP A 5 -19.23 10.60 8.00
C ASP A 5 -18.59 10.30 6.62
N LEU A 6 -18.08 9.08 6.42
CA LEU A 6 -17.49 8.66 5.14
C LEU A 6 -18.57 8.48 4.05
N PRO A 7 -18.27 8.85 2.79
CA PRO A 7 -19.14 8.54 1.67
C PRO A 7 -19.37 7.04 1.50
N THR A 8 -20.55 6.63 1.02
CA THR A 8 -20.90 5.22 0.78
C THR A 8 -19.87 4.50 -0.11
N ALA A 9 -19.35 5.19 -1.13
CA ALA A 9 -18.32 4.65 -2.02
C ALA A 9 -17.01 4.32 -1.29
N ALA A 10 -16.61 5.15 -0.33
CA ALA A 10 -15.43 4.91 0.49
C ALA A 10 -15.62 3.72 1.43
N ILE A 11 -16.80 3.61 2.05
CA ILE A 11 -17.15 2.48 2.92
C ILE A 11 -17.13 1.16 2.12
N GLU A 12 -17.75 1.12 0.94
CA GLU A 12 -17.72 -0.06 0.08
C GLU A 12 -16.31 -0.44 -0.34
N ALA A 13 -15.49 0.54 -0.75
CA ALA A 13 -14.10 0.32 -1.08
C ALA A 13 -13.31 -0.27 0.09
N ILE A 14 -13.43 0.31 1.29
CA ILE A 14 -12.76 -0.19 2.50
C ILE A 14 -13.12 -1.64 2.78
N HIS A 15 -14.42 -1.97 2.77
CA HIS A 15 -14.88 -3.34 3.00
C HIS A 15 -14.27 -4.30 1.99
N ARG A 16 -14.38 -3.98 0.70
CA ARG A 16 -13.95 -4.90 -0.36
C ARG A 16 -12.44 -5.06 -0.45
N ILE A 17 -11.67 -4.00 -0.19
CA ILE A 17 -10.21 -4.07 -0.08
C ILE A 17 -9.82 -4.97 1.11
N ALA A 18 -10.51 -4.85 2.25
CA ALA A 18 -10.17 -5.60 3.46
C ALA A 18 -10.57 -7.09 3.39
N THR A 19 -11.67 -7.43 2.72
CA THR A 19 -12.24 -8.80 2.77
C THR A 19 -12.11 -9.57 1.46
N ASP A 20 -11.99 -8.89 0.32
CA ASP A 20 -12.14 -9.49 -1.01
C ASP A 20 -11.11 -8.96 -2.02
N SER A 21 -9.89 -8.64 -1.55
CA SER A 21 -8.80 -8.06 -2.36
C SER A 21 -8.50 -8.86 -3.64
N GLY A 22 -8.47 -10.20 -3.54
CA GLY A 22 -8.25 -11.10 -4.68
C GLY A 22 -9.40 -11.15 -5.71
N ARG A 23 -10.54 -10.52 -5.42
CA ARG A 23 -11.71 -10.43 -6.32
C ARG A 23 -11.92 -9.02 -6.87
N LEU A 24 -11.04 -8.08 -6.54
CA LEU A 24 -11.08 -6.75 -7.13
C LEU A 24 -10.78 -6.85 -8.62
N SER A 25 -11.44 -6.01 -9.41
CA SER A 25 -11.29 -6.00 -10.87
C SER A 25 -11.28 -4.56 -11.37
N ARG A 26 -10.71 -4.36 -12.56
CA ARG A 26 -10.76 -3.05 -13.24
C ARG A 26 -12.18 -2.52 -13.41
N ALA A 27 -13.15 -3.41 -13.68
CA ALA A 27 -14.56 -3.03 -13.81
C ALA A 27 -15.15 -2.55 -12.48
N TRP A 28 -14.79 -3.21 -11.36
CA TRP A 28 -15.18 -2.74 -10.04
C TRP A 28 -14.53 -1.39 -9.73
N TYR A 29 -13.22 -1.26 -9.90
CA TYR A 29 -12.48 0.01 -9.69
C TYR A 29 -13.14 1.16 -10.44
N ARG A 30 -13.44 0.98 -11.74
CA ARG A 30 -14.10 2.01 -12.55
C ARG A 30 -15.45 2.43 -11.97
N ARG A 31 -16.29 1.48 -11.57
CA ARG A 31 -17.59 1.80 -10.93
C ARG A 31 -17.41 2.54 -9.61
N THR A 32 -16.40 2.19 -8.82
CA THR A 32 -16.08 2.89 -7.57
C THR A 32 -15.71 4.35 -7.85
N ILE A 33 -14.86 4.62 -8.86
CA ILE A 33 -14.53 5.99 -9.25
C ILE A 33 -15.75 6.73 -9.85
N GLU A 34 -16.52 6.09 -10.71
CA GLU A 34 -17.76 6.63 -11.30
C GLU A 34 -18.83 6.93 -10.23
N SER A 35 -18.77 6.28 -9.06
CA SER A 35 -19.65 6.58 -7.90
C SER A 35 -19.22 7.80 -7.08
N GLY A 36 -18.16 8.51 -7.49
CA GLY A 36 -17.72 9.78 -6.91
C GLY A 36 -16.50 9.67 -6.00
N LEU A 37 -15.84 8.51 -5.90
CA LEU A 37 -14.58 8.38 -5.20
C LEU A 37 -13.42 8.84 -6.10
N ALA A 38 -12.58 9.76 -5.64
CA ALA A 38 -11.39 10.16 -6.37
C ALA A 38 -10.37 9.01 -6.47
N GLU A 39 -9.56 8.98 -7.53
CA GLU A 39 -8.52 7.94 -7.70
C GLU A 39 -7.48 8.01 -6.57
N GLU A 40 -7.11 9.21 -6.15
CA GLU A 40 -6.21 9.48 -5.02
C GLU A 40 -6.80 8.93 -3.73
N ALA A 41 -8.09 9.21 -3.48
CA ALA A 41 -8.78 8.70 -2.30
C ALA A 41 -8.85 7.17 -2.30
N TYR A 42 -9.08 6.54 -3.45
CA TYR A 42 -8.98 5.09 -3.57
C TYR A 42 -7.58 4.56 -3.21
N VAL A 43 -6.52 5.16 -3.76
CA VAL A 43 -5.13 4.75 -3.49
C VAL A 43 -4.76 4.95 -2.01
N GLU A 44 -5.18 6.07 -1.41
CA GLU A 44 -4.99 6.33 0.01
C GLU A 44 -5.72 5.29 0.87
N LEU A 45 -6.97 4.94 0.54
CA LEU A 45 -7.72 3.89 1.23
C LEU A 45 -7.03 2.52 1.14
N VAL A 46 -6.47 2.16 -0.02
CA VAL A 46 -5.70 0.92 -0.16
C VAL A 46 -4.52 0.91 0.82
N SER A 47 -3.76 1.99 0.90
CA SER A 47 -2.63 2.09 1.84
C SER A 47 -3.08 2.03 3.30
N VAL A 48 -4.10 2.80 3.68
CA VAL A 48 -4.65 2.82 5.05
C VAL A 48 -5.13 1.43 5.48
N VAL A 49 -5.91 0.74 4.63
CA VAL A 49 -6.40 -0.61 4.92
C VAL A 49 -5.25 -1.61 5.02
N ALA A 50 -4.26 -1.53 4.12
CA ALA A 50 -3.09 -2.42 4.16
C ALA A 50 -2.28 -2.22 5.46
N LEU A 51 -1.99 -0.98 5.84
CA LEU A 51 -1.25 -0.64 7.06
C LEU A 51 -2.01 -1.04 8.33
N ALA A 52 -3.32 -0.81 8.38
CA ALA A 52 -4.17 -1.25 9.48
C ALA A 52 -4.17 -2.78 9.61
N THR A 53 -4.28 -3.49 8.49
CA THR A 53 -4.26 -4.96 8.44
C THR A 53 -2.92 -5.53 8.88
N ALA A 54 -1.81 -4.93 8.43
CA ALA A 54 -0.46 -5.32 8.82
C ALA A 54 -0.25 -5.17 10.34
N ARG A 55 -0.62 -4.01 10.91
CA ARG A 55 -0.54 -3.75 12.35
C ARG A 55 -1.39 -4.72 13.16
N ALA A 56 -2.63 -4.94 12.75
CA ALA A 56 -3.55 -5.87 13.44
C ALA A 56 -3.04 -7.31 13.39
N THR A 57 -2.53 -7.75 12.24
CA THR A 57 -1.98 -9.09 12.05
C THR A 57 -0.73 -9.30 12.89
N PHE A 58 0.16 -8.30 12.92
CA PHE A 58 1.38 -8.34 13.72
C PHE A 58 1.07 -8.38 15.23
N ALA A 59 0.16 -7.53 15.71
CA ALA A 59 -0.25 -7.53 17.12
C ALA A 59 -0.84 -8.89 17.53
N ARG A 60 -1.71 -9.47 16.69
CA ARG A 60 -2.28 -10.81 16.90
C ARG A 60 -1.21 -11.89 16.94
N ALA A 61 -0.22 -11.83 16.04
CA ALA A 61 0.87 -12.81 16.01
C ALA A 61 1.74 -12.80 17.27
N LEU A 62 1.84 -11.65 17.94
CA LEU A 62 2.58 -11.48 19.19
C LEU A 62 1.73 -11.67 20.45
N ASP A 63 0.45 -12.03 20.33
CA ASP A 63 -0.52 -12.06 21.43
C ASP A 63 -0.54 -10.73 22.22
N ARG A 64 -0.51 -9.61 21.48
CA ARG A 64 -0.54 -8.25 22.02
C ARG A 64 -1.86 -7.56 21.65
N PRO A 65 -2.38 -6.69 22.52
CA PRO A 65 -3.50 -5.83 22.14
C PRO A 65 -3.10 -4.90 20.99
N LEU A 66 -4.05 -4.60 20.10
CA LEU A 66 -3.83 -3.61 19.05
C LEU A 66 -3.64 -2.23 19.69
N ALA A 67 -2.50 -1.61 19.44
CA ALA A 67 -2.23 -0.26 19.91
C ALA A 67 -3.23 0.73 19.33
N GLU A 68 -3.75 1.63 20.17
CA GLU A 68 -4.65 2.70 19.74
C GLU A 68 -4.03 3.53 18.61
N ILE A 69 -4.85 3.93 17.65
CA ILE A 69 -4.44 4.83 16.58
C ILE A 69 -4.45 6.24 17.16
N ARG A 70 -3.34 6.98 17.00
CA ARG A 70 -3.30 8.38 17.40
C ARG A 70 -4.37 9.14 16.60
N PRO A 71 -5.13 10.06 17.23
CA PRO A 71 -6.01 10.94 16.50
C PRO A 71 -5.26 11.64 15.36
N ALA A 72 -5.96 11.89 14.25
CA ALA A 72 -5.42 12.72 13.18
C ALA A 72 -5.00 14.07 13.77
N ASP A 73 -3.85 14.58 13.34
CA ASP A 73 -3.45 15.93 13.70
C ASP A 73 -4.32 16.96 12.98
N SER A 74 -4.25 18.23 13.40
CA SER A 74 -5.08 19.30 12.85
C SER A 74 -4.62 19.81 11.47
N ARG A 75 -3.67 19.15 10.81
CA ARG A 75 -3.18 19.59 9.50
C ARG A 75 -4.15 19.13 8.42
N GLU A 76 -4.38 20.01 7.46
CA GLU A 76 -5.14 19.66 6.27
C GLU A 76 -4.36 18.62 5.42
N PRO A 77 -5.07 17.66 4.80
CA PRO A 77 -4.46 16.73 3.87
C PRO A 77 -3.79 17.50 2.71
N SER A 78 -2.62 17.04 2.26
CA SER A 78 -1.88 17.71 1.16
C SER A 78 -2.68 17.75 -0.14
N ARG A 79 -3.50 16.72 -0.38
CA ARG A 79 -4.27 16.49 -1.62
C ARG A 79 -3.41 16.62 -2.88
N ARG A 80 -2.11 16.28 -2.77
CA ARG A 80 -1.15 16.36 -3.87
C ARG A 80 -1.38 15.19 -4.82
N ARG A 81 -1.52 15.51 -6.11
CA ARG A 81 -1.42 14.54 -7.21
C ARG A 81 -0.14 14.85 -8.00
N PRO A 82 0.80 13.90 -8.13
CA PRO A 82 2.02 14.09 -8.94
C PRO A 82 1.67 14.36 -10.41
N ALA A 83 2.23 15.40 -11.00
CA ALA A 83 1.97 15.76 -12.40
C ALA A 83 2.47 14.70 -13.39
N GLY A 84 3.53 13.97 -13.01
CA GLY A 84 4.11 12.89 -13.81
C GLY A 84 3.34 11.56 -13.73
N ALA A 85 2.26 11.45 -12.94
CA ALA A 85 1.50 10.21 -12.81
C ALA A 85 0.74 9.87 -14.12
N LYS A 86 0.95 8.65 -14.64
CA LYS A 86 0.41 8.20 -15.93
C LYS A 86 -0.39 6.91 -15.79
N SER A 87 -1.46 6.80 -16.57
CA SER A 87 -2.20 5.54 -16.76
C SER A 87 -1.35 4.54 -17.56
N GLY A 88 -1.58 3.23 -17.36
CA GLY A 88 -0.99 2.21 -18.22
C GLY A 88 -0.87 0.84 -17.56
N LEU A 89 -0.03 0.74 -16.52
CA LEU A 89 0.32 -0.55 -15.90
C LEU A 89 -0.76 -1.09 -14.96
N GLY A 90 -1.32 -0.24 -14.09
CA GLY A 90 -2.42 -0.62 -13.20
C GLY A 90 -3.74 0.01 -13.58
N TRP A 91 -4.71 -0.10 -12.67
CA TRP A 91 -6.05 0.48 -12.88
C TRP A 91 -6.06 2.00 -12.66
N MET A 92 -5.26 2.46 -11.69
CA MET A 92 -5.02 3.85 -11.37
C MET A 92 -3.73 4.35 -12.04
N PRO A 93 -3.59 5.67 -12.25
CA PRO A 93 -2.32 6.26 -12.66
C PRO A 93 -1.20 6.00 -11.66
N MET A 94 0.01 5.77 -12.16
CA MET A 94 1.21 5.51 -11.37
C MET A 94 2.34 6.44 -11.81
N LEU A 95 3.26 6.74 -10.88
CA LEU A 95 4.38 7.65 -11.07
C LEU A 95 5.65 6.80 -11.22
N ALA A 96 6.26 6.80 -12.40
CA ALA A 96 7.53 6.11 -12.61
C ALA A 96 8.70 6.92 -12.00
N PRO A 97 9.83 6.29 -11.62
CA PRO A 97 11.00 7.02 -11.12
C PRO A 97 11.48 8.16 -12.02
N GLU A 98 11.47 7.94 -13.33
CA GLU A 98 11.86 8.91 -14.36
C GLU A 98 10.87 10.08 -14.51
N ASP A 99 9.66 9.97 -13.93
CA ASP A 99 8.60 10.97 -14.01
C ASP A 99 8.41 11.77 -12.71
N VAL A 100 9.22 11.50 -11.68
CA VAL A 100 9.19 12.23 -10.40
C VAL A 100 9.70 13.66 -10.63
N ALA A 101 8.87 14.66 -10.31
CA ALA A 101 9.24 16.06 -10.43
C ALA A 101 10.07 16.53 -9.21
N PRO A 102 10.88 17.59 -9.32
CA PRO A 102 11.65 18.14 -8.19
C PRO A 102 10.81 18.52 -6.96
N GLU A 103 9.55 18.88 -7.16
CA GLU A 103 8.58 19.24 -6.11
C GLU A 103 7.84 18.04 -5.50
N ASP A 104 7.94 16.86 -6.10
CA ASP A 104 7.35 15.65 -5.56
C ASP A 104 8.15 15.15 -4.34
N PRO A 105 7.49 14.47 -3.39
CA PRO A 105 8.21 13.80 -2.31
C PRO A 105 9.24 12.78 -2.83
N PRO A 106 10.27 12.43 -2.05
CA PRO A 106 11.36 11.56 -2.51
C PRO A 106 10.97 10.06 -2.48
N LEU A 107 9.91 9.66 -3.21
CA LEU A 107 9.31 8.32 -3.14
C LEU A 107 10.35 7.19 -3.23
N TYR A 108 11.31 7.32 -4.15
CA TYR A 108 12.28 6.27 -4.51
C TYR A 108 13.69 6.48 -3.94
N MET A 109 14.00 7.68 -3.43
CA MET A 109 15.34 7.97 -2.92
C MET A 109 15.58 7.34 -1.54
N THR A 110 14.50 7.16 -0.77
CA THR A 110 14.54 6.50 0.54
C THR A 110 14.60 4.98 0.34
N GLY A 111 15.42 4.28 1.12
CA GLY A 111 15.48 2.80 1.12
C GLY A 111 16.12 2.16 -0.12
N ASN A 112 16.71 2.95 -1.02
CA ASN A 112 17.27 2.49 -2.31
C ASN A 112 16.22 1.77 -3.19
N ARG A 113 14.98 2.27 -3.17
CA ARG A 113 13.83 1.68 -3.87
C ARG A 113 14.00 1.82 -5.39
N ILE A 114 14.00 0.71 -6.13
CA ILE A 114 14.23 0.70 -7.59
C ILE A 114 13.00 1.12 -8.41
N GLY A 115 11.86 1.36 -7.77
CA GLY A 115 10.66 1.81 -8.48
C GLY A 115 9.99 0.76 -9.37
N GLY A 116 10.15 -0.53 -9.06
CA GLY A 116 9.39 -1.60 -9.71
C GLY A 116 7.87 -1.46 -9.52
N ASN A 117 7.08 -2.26 -10.24
CA ASN A 117 5.61 -2.13 -10.28
C ASN A 117 4.93 -2.10 -8.91
N VAL A 118 5.39 -2.93 -7.96
CA VAL A 118 4.84 -2.95 -6.59
C VAL A 118 5.13 -1.63 -5.86
N HIS A 119 6.31 -1.02 -6.05
CA HIS A 119 6.60 0.31 -5.48
C HIS A 119 5.67 1.39 -6.03
N ARG A 120 5.33 1.28 -7.32
CA ARG A 120 4.51 2.23 -8.05
C ARG A 120 3.01 2.11 -7.74
N ALA A 121 2.57 1.01 -7.14
CA ALA A 121 1.14 0.73 -6.94
C ALA A 121 0.41 1.81 -6.10
N LEU A 122 1.12 2.47 -5.19
CA LEU A 122 0.58 3.51 -4.33
C LEU A 122 1.06 4.92 -4.68
N SER A 123 1.88 5.06 -5.73
CA SER A 123 2.64 6.29 -6.00
C SER A 123 1.77 7.46 -6.48
N LEU A 124 0.49 7.23 -6.78
CA LEU A 124 -0.46 8.32 -7.06
C LEU A 124 -0.64 9.24 -5.86
N VAL A 125 -0.47 8.69 -4.65
CA VAL A 125 -0.43 9.43 -3.38
C VAL A 125 0.96 9.17 -2.76
N PRO A 126 1.95 10.03 -3.01
CA PRO A 126 3.33 9.81 -2.58
C PRO A 126 3.50 9.45 -1.11
N GLU A 127 2.78 10.13 -0.21
CA GLU A 127 2.82 9.86 1.22
C GLU A 127 2.29 8.45 1.55
N ALA A 128 1.23 8.00 0.87
CA ALA A 128 0.67 6.65 1.05
C ALA A 128 1.65 5.56 0.61
N MET A 129 2.41 5.81 -0.46
CA MET A 129 3.49 4.93 -0.92
C MET A 129 4.64 4.89 0.10
N MET A 130 5.16 6.04 0.52
CA MET A 130 6.29 6.09 1.45
C MET A 130 5.95 5.42 2.78
N GLN A 131 4.79 5.74 3.38
CA GLN A 131 4.36 5.16 4.65
C GLN A 131 4.16 3.64 4.56
N PHE A 132 3.62 3.15 3.45
CA PHE A 132 3.49 1.70 3.23
C PHE A 132 4.87 1.02 3.26
N TRP A 133 5.85 1.58 2.54
CA TRP A 133 7.19 0.98 2.48
C TRP A 133 7.97 1.10 3.78
N ASP A 134 7.81 2.19 4.54
CA ASP A 134 8.44 2.34 5.85
C ASP A 134 8.00 1.23 6.83
N VAL A 135 6.76 0.74 6.70
CA VAL A 135 6.28 -0.41 7.50
C VAL A 135 6.65 -1.74 6.84
N PHE A 136 6.51 -1.85 5.52
CA PHE A 136 6.77 -3.09 4.79
C PHE A 136 8.21 -3.57 4.96
N GLU A 137 9.19 -2.67 4.82
CA GLU A 137 10.61 -3.02 4.93
C GLU A 137 10.97 -3.53 6.34
N GLU A 138 10.32 -2.99 7.37
CA GLU A 138 10.49 -3.43 8.77
C GLU A 138 9.85 -4.79 9.05
N LEU A 139 8.67 -5.07 8.48
CA LEU A 139 7.96 -6.33 8.66
C LEU A 139 8.46 -7.47 7.75
N TYR A 140 9.16 -7.14 6.67
CA TYR A 140 9.67 -8.09 5.68
C TYR A 140 11.21 -8.00 5.63
N LEU A 141 11.75 -7.44 4.54
CA LEU A 141 13.15 -7.14 4.33
C LEU A 141 13.27 -5.82 3.55
N PRO A 142 14.26 -4.97 3.85
CA PRO A 142 14.58 -3.84 3.00
C PRO A 142 15.12 -4.33 1.65
N GLN A 143 14.92 -3.53 0.60
CA GLN A 143 15.21 -3.94 -0.77
C GLN A 143 16.67 -4.36 -1.00
N ALA A 144 17.62 -3.70 -0.32
CA ALA A 144 19.03 -4.05 -0.42
C ALA A 144 19.33 -5.45 0.16
N ALA A 145 18.63 -5.85 1.23
CA ALA A 145 18.79 -7.16 1.85
C ALA A 145 18.17 -8.27 1.01
N MET A 146 17.04 -8.03 0.34
CA MET A 146 16.37 -9.03 -0.51
C MET A 146 17.25 -9.66 -1.60
N ARG A 147 18.31 -8.97 -2.04
CA ARG A 147 19.22 -9.45 -3.09
C ARG A 147 20.59 -9.87 -2.56
N ASP A 148 20.80 -9.78 -1.24
CA ASP A 148 22.04 -10.19 -0.58
C ASP A 148 21.91 -11.61 -0.04
N PHE A 149 22.07 -12.58 -0.93
CA PHE A 149 22.07 -14.01 -0.58
C PHE A 149 23.32 -14.47 0.20
N GLY A 150 24.27 -13.57 0.45
CA GLY A 150 25.47 -13.86 1.24
C GLY A 150 25.25 -13.71 2.75
N ARG A 151 24.12 -13.14 3.17
CA ARG A 151 23.83 -12.85 4.57
C ARG A 151 22.35 -13.04 4.89
N GLU A 152 22.07 -13.73 6.00
CA GLU A 152 20.72 -13.79 6.55
C GLU A 152 20.49 -12.66 7.55
N TYR A 153 19.47 -11.82 7.29
CA TYR A 153 19.16 -10.63 8.09
C TYR A 153 18.11 -10.88 9.17
N ARG A 154 17.43 -12.03 9.13
CA ARG A 154 16.38 -12.44 10.07
C ARG A 154 16.73 -13.80 10.67
N ALA A 155 15.88 -14.26 11.59
CA ALA A 155 16.01 -15.58 12.21
C ALA A 155 15.66 -16.74 11.26
N ILE A 156 14.97 -16.44 10.16
CA ILE A 156 14.67 -17.37 9.07
C ILE A 156 15.45 -16.94 7.82
N ASP A 157 15.82 -17.91 7.00
CA ASP A 157 16.59 -17.67 5.78
C ASP A 157 15.73 -17.11 4.64
N HIS A 158 16.38 -16.61 3.59
CA HIS A 158 15.70 -16.11 2.39
C HIS A 158 14.72 -17.12 1.78
N ALA A 159 15.04 -18.41 1.72
CA ALA A 159 14.17 -19.41 1.13
C ALA A 159 12.90 -19.63 1.95
N GLN A 160 13.01 -19.59 3.28
CA GLN A 160 11.89 -19.65 4.22
C GLN A 160 11.02 -18.40 4.11
N ILE A 161 11.62 -17.21 3.98
CA ILE A 161 10.91 -15.95 3.75
C ILE A 161 10.09 -16.04 2.46
N GLU A 162 10.71 -16.45 1.35
CA GLU A 162 10.04 -16.58 0.05
C GLU A 162 8.96 -17.67 0.07
N MET A 163 9.15 -18.77 0.80
CA MET A 163 8.12 -19.79 0.99
C MET A 163 6.88 -19.21 1.70
N LEU A 164 7.07 -18.42 2.77
CA LEU A 164 5.98 -17.76 3.48
C LEU A 164 5.30 -16.71 2.58
N ALA A 165 6.08 -15.90 1.86
CA ALA A 165 5.58 -14.89 0.93
C ALA A 165 4.74 -15.54 -0.18
N ALA A 166 5.21 -16.63 -0.78
CA ALA A 166 4.48 -17.39 -1.80
C ALA A 166 3.16 -17.95 -1.24
N ARG A 167 3.15 -18.47 -0.01
CA ARG A 167 1.92 -18.94 0.63
C ARG A 167 0.92 -17.79 0.83
N VAL A 168 1.38 -16.63 1.29
CA VAL A 168 0.54 -15.43 1.46
C VAL A 168 0.00 -14.95 0.11
N ALA A 169 0.83 -14.93 -0.93
CA ALA A 169 0.43 -14.55 -2.29
C ALA A 169 -0.69 -15.45 -2.81
N VAL A 170 -0.56 -16.78 -2.66
CA VAL A 170 -1.61 -17.74 -3.06
C VAL A 170 -2.91 -17.53 -2.28
N LEU A 171 -2.83 -17.30 -0.96
CA LEU A 171 -4.02 -17.07 -0.13
C LEU A 171 -4.76 -15.77 -0.49
N ASN A 172 -4.04 -14.77 -1.01
CA ASN A 172 -4.61 -13.47 -1.40
C ASN A 172 -4.86 -13.36 -2.92
N ALA A 173 -4.63 -14.43 -3.69
CA ALA A 173 -4.70 -14.44 -5.15
C ALA A 173 -3.88 -13.30 -5.79
N CYS A 174 -2.66 -13.08 -5.28
CA CYS A 174 -1.69 -12.16 -5.89
C CYS A 174 -1.08 -12.83 -7.13
N GLU A 175 -1.75 -12.66 -8.26
CA GLU A 175 -1.32 -13.18 -9.57
C GLU A 175 -0.44 -12.16 -10.29
N TYR A 176 0.65 -12.62 -10.90
CA TYR A 176 1.62 -11.81 -11.67
C TYR A 176 1.38 -11.88 -13.17
#